data_AF-A0A4Q3U7W0-F1
#
_entry.id   AF-A0A4Q3U7W0-F1
#
_cell.length_a   1.000
_cell.length_b   1.000
_cell.length_c   1.000
_cell.angle_alpha   90.00
_cell.angle_beta   90.00
_cell.angle_gamma   90.00
#
_symmetry.space_group_name_H-M   'P 1'
#
loop_
_entity.id
_entity.type
_entity.pdbx_description
1 polymer ?
#
loop_
_entity_poly.entity_id
_entity_poly.type
_entity_poly.pdbx_seq_one_letter_code
_entity_poly.pdbx_strand_id
1 'polypeptide(L)'
;MLAPAVLLLFSPQFKIVKGGPATVTKSGSATIIQSRMTKQDHEARRFFVRYIGPRISVLPVFYVPAGERPPSDEAKDLLLRHLAVAQTRYLEFMGGRDTFRYVPSALTFYSQSTSLWLATQPGDEKAAVLGEIMAAQRVSRSNAPYVYLVVATGGSFPSSVSARPINGGHNNGGGIALMNAGGLERDDFQSALQRELGHAFGLLSVDQYGYSTSASPSFMSNNPRHRWNGLAPSPVPAIAIPEDLRGLSMNRLAFPNFSYRLYDLPSGYIIRRERCPYPPMELGPHFIQR
;
A
#
# COMPACT_ATOMS: atom_id res chain seq x y z
N MET A 1 26.39 5.64 -32.96
CA MET A 1 26.76 4.76 -31.83
C MET A 1 26.34 5.46 -30.54
N LEU A 2 25.18 5.08 -30.00
CA LEU A 2 24.63 5.63 -28.75
C LEU A 2 24.88 4.63 -27.62
N ALA A 3 25.49 5.09 -26.54
CA ALA A 3 25.78 4.28 -25.35
C ALA A 3 24.49 3.91 -24.60
N PRO A 4 24.42 2.74 -23.92
CA PRO A 4 23.24 2.36 -23.16
C PRO A 4 23.19 3.11 -21.82
N ALA A 5 22.00 3.60 -21.47
CA ALA A 5 21.71 4.20 -20.17
C ALA A 5 21.75 3.11 -19.08
N VAL A 6 22.63 3.30 -18.10
CA VAL A 6 22.71 2.47 -16.89
C VAL A 6 21.63 2.93 -15.92
N LEU A 7 20.61 2.10 -15.73
CA LEU A 7 19.60 2.27 -14.69
C LEU A 7 20.23 1.96 -13.32
N LEU A 8 20.56 3.01 -12.55
CA LEU A 8 21.03 2.87 -11.17
C LEU A 8 19.86 2.41 -10.28
N LEU A 9 19.73 1.10 -10.11
CA LEU A 9 18.86 0.51 -9.10
C LEU A 9 19.47 0.78 -7.72
N PHE A 10 18.84 1.64 -6.93
CA PHE A 10 19.12 1.75 -5.50
C PHE A 10 18.89 0.39 -4.85
N SER A 11 19.95 -0.25 -4.37
CA SER A 11 19.84 -1.52 -3.65
C SER A 11 19.27 -1.25 -2.25
N PRO A 12 18.10 -1.81 -1.88
CA PRO A 12 17.59 -1.68 -0.53
C PRO A 12 18.54 -2.36 0.47
N GLN A 13 18.81 -1.68 1.60
CA GLN A 13 19.59 -2.27 2.69
C GLN A 13 18.72 -3.22 3.50
N PHE A 14 19.15 -4.46 3.63
CA PHE A 14 18.51 -5.48 4.47
C PHE A 14 19.41 -5.83 5.64
N LYS A 15 18.85 -5.90 6.85
CA LYS A 15 19.57 -6.40 8.03
C LYS A 15 18.90 -7.68 8.51
N ILE A 16 19.73 -8.70 8.71
CA ILE A 16 19.32 -9.96 9.31
C ILE A 16 19.14 -9.71 10.82
N VAL A 17 17.90 -9.80 11.32
CA VAL A 17 17.63 -9.72 12.75
C VAL A 17 17.58 -11.15 13.31
N LYS A 18 18.54 -11.50 14.17
CA LYS A 18 18.48 -12.75 14.95
C LYS A 18 17.42 -12.59 16.05
N GLY A 19 16.37 -13.40 16.01
CA GLY A 19 15.44 -13.52 17.14
C GLY A 19 16.15 -14.13 18.33
N GLY A 20 16.29 -13.37 19.43
CA GLY A 20 16.78 -13.89 20.71
C GLY A 20 15.66 -14.64 21.45
N PRO A 21 15.98 -15.69 22.23
CA PRO A 21 14.99 -16.40 23.03
C PRO A 21 14.50 -15.54 24.20
N ALA A 22 13.22 -15.69 24.54
CA ALA A 22 12.59 -15.05 25.69
C ALA A 22 13.25 -15.50 27.00
N THR A 23 13.72 -14.54 27.80
CA THR A 23 14.19 -14.77 29.17
C THR A 23 13.00 -15.03 30.09
N VAL A 24 12.84 -16.28 30.52
CA VAL A 24 12.08 -16.64 31.72
C VAL A 24 13.08 -16.66 32.88
N THR A 25 12.89 -15.80 33.88
CA THR A 25 13.60 -15.89 35.15
C THR A 25 12.60 -16.18 36.28
N LYS A 26 12.66 -17.40 36.82
CA LYS A 26 12.74 -17.66 38.27
C LYS A 26 13.21 -19.10 38.54
N SER A 27 14.41 -19.19 39.11
CA SER A 27 14.87 -20.08 40.19
C SER A 27 14.39 -21.55 40.20
N GLY A 28 15.33 -22.48 39.99
CA GLY A 28 15.25 -23.84 40.53
C GLY A 28 15.82 -24.92 39.61
N SER A 29 16.96 -25.51 40.01
CA SER A 29 17.53 -26.80 39.59
C SER A 29 17.75 -27.06 38.08
N ALA A 30 19.03 -27.08 37.69
CA ALA A 30 19.48 -27.40 36.35
C ALA A 30 19.25 -28.87 35.99
N THR A 31 18.27 -29.13 35.13
CA THR A 31 18.27 -30.31 34.25
C THR A 31 18.76 -29.86 32.88
N ILE A 32 19.93 -30.31 32.45
CA ILE A 32 20.39 -30.11 31.07
C ILE A 32 19.60 -31.08 30.19
N ILE A 33 18.45 -30.63 29.70
CA ILE A 33 17.76 -31.27 28.59
C ILE A 33 18.45 -30.77 27.32
N GLN A 34 19.35 -31.56 26.75
CA GLN A 34 19.74 -31.39 25.34
C GLN A 34 18.53 -31.78 24.49
N SER A 35 17.62 -30.83 24.25
CA SER A 35 16.56 -31.07 23.27
C SER A 35 17.20 -31.13 21.90
N ARG A 36 17.03 -32.27 21.22
CA ARG A 36 17.31 -32.37 19.79
C ARG A 36 16.36 -31.40 19.09
N MET A 37 16.89 -30.27 18.63
CA MET A 37 16.15 -29.36 17.75
C MET A 37 15.64 -30.16 16.56
N THR A 38 14.34 -30.11 16.35
CA THR A 38 13.68 -30.80 15.24
C THR A 38 14.01 -30.10 13.92
N LYS A 39 13.81 -30.78 12.78
CA LYS A 39 13.87 -30.14 11.45
C LYS A 39 12.94 -28.91 11.37
N GLN A 40 11.86 -28.94 12.14
CA GLN A 40 10.87 -27.87 12.29
C GLN A 40 11.44 -26.63 13.00
N ASP A 41 12.33 -26.81 13.99
CA ASP A 41 13.02 -25.71 14.68
C ASP A 41 14.10 -25.04 13.82
N HIS A 42 14.68 -25.80 12.87
CA HIS A 42 15.57 -25.25 11.85
C HIS A 42 14.81 -24.43 10.78
N GLU A 43 13.59 -24.84 10.42
CA GLU A 43 12.73 -24.06 9.53
C GLU A 43 12.12 -22.82 10.22
N ALA A 44 11.83 -22.90 11.52
CA ALA A 44 11.35 -21.77 12.32
C ALA A 44 12.42 -20.67 12.52
N ARG A 45 13.70 -20.99 12.29
CA ARG A 45 14.81 -20.03 12.23
C ARG A 45 15.05 -19.45 10.83
N ARG A 46 14.06 -19.49 9.93
CA ARG A 46 14.07 -18.63 8.75
C ARG A 46 14.12 -17.18 9.22
N PHE A 47 15.25 -16.54 8.99
CA PHE A 47 15.48 -15.15 9.32
C PHE A 47 14.34 -14.31 8.73
N PHE A 48 13.49 -13.74 9.58
CA PHE A 48 12.52 -12.74 9.16
C PHE A 48 13.31 -11.50 8.75
N VAL A 49 13.61 -11.40 7.45
CA VAL A 49 14.14 -10.17 6.88
C VAL A 49 12.98 -9.18 6.89
N ARG A 50 13.05 -8.23 7.82
CA ARG A 50 12.16 -7.08 7.86
C ARG A 50 12.79 -5.98 7.00
N TYR A 51 11.98 -5.22 6.28
CA TYR A 51 12.42 -3.97 5.68
C TYR A 51 12.89 -3.03 6.80
N ILE A 52 14.15 -2.57 6.73
CA ILE A 52 14.77 -1.70 7.75
C ILE A 52 15.20 -0.36 7.12
N GLY A 53 14.74 -0.07 5.89
CA GLY A 53 14.96 1.24 5.30
C GLY A 53 14.17 2.33 6.02
N PRO A 54 14.62 3.59 5.90
CA PRO A 54 14.01 4.71 6.62
C PRO A 54 12.60 5.04 6.11
N ARG A 55 12.26 4.61 4.88
CA ARG A 55 11.04 5.03 4.19
C ARG A 55 10.69 4.16 2.98
N ILE A 56 9.43 3.73 2.87
CA ILE A 56 8.89 3.07 1.67
C ILE A 56 8.37 4.11 0.65
N SER A 57 8.25 3.70 -0.62
CA SER A 57 7.72 4.56 -1.70
C SER A 57 6.52 3.94 -2.39
N VAL A 58 5.67 4.75 -3.01
CA VAL A 58 4.65 4.28 -3.93
C VAL A 58 5.32 3.89 -5.25
N LEU A 59 5.15 2.64 -5.68
CA LEU A 59 5.60 2.17 -6.98
C LEU A 59 4.39 2.13 -7.94
N PRO A 60 4.29 3.05 -8.91
CA PRO A 60 3.32 2.92 -9.99
C PRO A 60 3.66 1.71 -10.87
N VAL A 61 2.68 0.85 -11.09
CA VAL A 61 2.79 -0.36 -11.90
C VAL A 61 1.64 -0.39 -12.90
N PHE A 62 1.93 -0.46 -14.18
CA PHE A 62 0.97 -0.95 -15.17
C PHE A 62 1.06 -2.45 -15.25
N TYR A 63 0.01 -3.13 -14.82
CA TYR A 63 -0.08 -4.57 -14.88
C TYR A 63 -0.78 -4.95 -16.18
N VAL A 64 -0.12 -5.76 -17.01
CA VAL A 64 -0.60 -6.16 -18.34
C VAL A 64 -0.92 -7.65 -18.30
N PRO A 65 -2.21 -8.02 -18.15
CA PRO A 65 -2.62 -9.42 -18.24
C PRO A 65 -2.23 -10.04 -19.58
N ALA A 66 -2.08 -11.37 -19.60
CA ALA A 66 -1.77 -12.09 -20.82
C ALA A 66 -2.84 -11.85 -21.90
N GLY A 67 -2.38 -11.44 -23.09
CA GLY A 67 -3.23 -11.10 -24.23
C GLY A 67 -3.68 -9.64 -24.30
N GLU A 68 -3.42 -8.84 -23.26
CA GLU A 68 -3.77 -7.41 -23.25
C GLU A 68 -2.67 -6.53 -23.85
N ARG A 69 -3.07 -5.34 -24.28
CA ARG A 69 -2.12 -4.35 -24.82
C ARG A 69 -1.37 -3.63 -23.70
N PRO A 70 -0.07 -3.35 -23.87
CA PRO A 70 0.67 -2.52 -22.92
C PRO A 70 0.11 -1.09 -22.86
N PRO A 71 0.36 -0.35 -21.77
CA PRO A 71 0.02 1.06 -21.69
C PRO A 71 0.81 1.88 -22.72
N SER A 72 0.20 2.95 -23.23
CA SER A 72 0.94 3.98 -23.97
C SER A 72 1.81 4.81 -23.03
N ASP A 73 2.75 5.57 -23.59
CA ASP A 73 3.59 6.46 -22.78
C ASP A 73 2.80 7.64 -22.23
N GLU A 74 1.77 8.13 -22.96
CA GLU A 74 0.84 9.14 -22.46
C GLU A 74 0.07 8.66 -21.24
N ALA A 75 -0.36 7.39 -21.21
CA ALA A 75 -1.03 6.81 -20.05
C ALA A 75 -0.10 6.73 -18.83
N LYS A 76 1.18 6.40 -19.05
CA LYS A 76 2.20 6.39 -17.97
C LYS A 76 2.43 7.80 -17.43
N ASP A 77 2.59 8.78 -18.31
CA ASP A 77 2.78 10.18 -17.92
C ASP A 77 1.56 10.72 -17.19
N LEU A 78 0.35 10.37 -17.64
CA LEU A 78 -0.89 10.76 -16.98
C LEU A 78 -0.98 10.18 -15.55
N LEU A 79 -0.64 8.90 -15.36
CA LEU A 79 -0.58 8.29 -14.03
C LEU A 79 0.42 9.02 -13.10
N LEU A 80 1.59 9.38 -13.62
CA LEU A 80 2.60 10.11 -12.84
C LEU A 80 2.12 11.52 -12.47
N ARG A 81 1.37 12.20 -13.35
CA ARG A 81 0.75 13.49 -13.03
C ARG A 81 -0.30 13.36 -11.93
N HIS A 82 -1.15 12.32 -11.99
CA HIS A 82 -2.11 12.03 -10.92
C HIS A 82 -1.41 11.75 -9.57
N LEU A 83 -0.31 10.98 -9.58
CA LEU A 83 0.51 10.74 -8.40
C LEU A 83 1.13 12.01 -7.83
N ALA A 84 1.63 12.91 -8.69
CA ALA A 84 2.16 14.20 -8.26
C ALA A 84 1.07 15.05 -7.56
N VAL A 85 -0.12 15.13 -8.15
CA VAL A 85 -1.27 15.83 -7.54
C VAL A 85 -1.65 15.18 -6.21
N ALA A 86 -1.73 13.85 -6.15
CA ALA A 86 -2.03 13.13 -4.91
C ALA A 86 -0.96 13.40 -3.83
N GLN A 87 0.32 13.40 -4.19
CA GLN A 87 1.41 13.72 -3.26
C GLN A 87 1.27 15.14 -2.70
N THR A 88 0.94 16.13 -3.52
CA THR A 88 0.66 17.51 -3.06
C THR A 88 -0.54 17.54 -2.11
N ARG A 89 -1.63 16.84 -2.44
CA ARG A 89 -2.82 16.78 -1.57
C ARG A 89 -2.54 16.14 -0.22
N TYR A 90 -1.75 15.07 -0.18
CA TYR A 90 -1.32 14.48 1.10
C TYR A 90 -0.46 15.43 1.93
N LEU A 91 0.41 16.21 1.29
CA LEU A 91 1.19 17.24 1.98
C LEU A 91 0.28 18.28 2.65
N GLU A 92 -0.74 18.75 1.92
CA GLU A 92 -1.73 19.70 2.40
C GLU A 92 -2.57 19.11 3.54
N PHE A 93 -3.06 17.87 3.40
CA PHE A 93 -3.78 17.16 4.45
C PHE A 93 -2.99 17.12 5.76
N MET A 94 -1.68 16.88 5.69
CA MET A 94 -0.80 16.82 6.85
C MET A 94 -0.26 18.19 7.28
N GLY A 95 -0.77 19.29 6.73
CA GLY A 95 -0.36 20.65 7.09
C GLY A 95 1.10 20.94 6.78
N GLY A 96 1.63 20.43 5.66
CA GLY A 96 2.99 20.67 5.20
C GLY A 96 4.09 19.88 5.92
N ARG A 97 3.73 18.97 6.84
CA ARG A 97 4.70 18.26 7.70
C ARG A 97 5.39 17.06 7.05
N ASP A 98 4.69 16.34 6.19
CA ASP A 98 5.22 15.22 5.38
C ASP A 98 4.24 14.95 4.22
N THR A 99 4.65 14.12 3.27
CA THR A 99 3.78 13.51 2.26
C THR A 99 4.23 12.07 2.02
N PHE A 100 3.83 11.33 0.98
CA PHE A 100 4.48 10.06 0.61
C PHE A 100 5.55 10.30 -0.46
N ARG A 101 6.44 9.33 -0.71
CA ARG A 101 7.34 9.33 -1.88
C ARG A 101 6.81 8.40 -2.95
N TYR A 102 7.10 8.65 -4.21
CA TYR A 102 6.81 7.71 -5.30
C TYR A 102 8.01 7.59 -6.25
N VAL A 103 8.08 6.47 -6.97
CA VAL A 103 9.10 6.23 -8.00
C VAL A 103 8.73 7.03 -9.26
N PRO A 104 9.62 7.88 -9.81
CA PRO A 104 9.30 8.81 -10.90
C PRO A 104 9.21 8.13 -12.28
N SER A 105 8.86 6.85 -12.30
CA SER A 105 8.70 6.03 -13.51
C SER A 105 7.75 4.88 -13.20
N ALA A 106 6.77 4.65 -14.07
CA ALA A 106 5.86 3.51 -13.94
C ALA A 106 6.52 2.22 -14.46
N LEU A 107 6.48 1.16 -13.64
CA LEU A 107 6.87 -0.18 -14.05
C LEU A 107 5.79 -0.76 -14.97
N THR A 108 6.15 -1.32 -16.11
CA THR A 108 5.23 -2.19 -16.88
C THR A 108 5.53 -3.64 -16.53
N PHE A 109 4.53 -4.33 -15.97
CA PHE A 109 4.62 -5.72 -15.56
C PHE A 109 3.76 -6.59 -16.49
N TYR A 110 4.38 -7.51 -17.21
CA TYR A 110 3.69 -8.45 -18.10
C TYR A 110 3.38 -9.74 -17.35
N SER A 111 2.10 -10.02 -17.16
CA SER A 111 1.64 -11.25 -16.52
C SER A 111 1.52 -12.40 -17.51
N GLN A 112 1.66 -13.61 -17.00
CA GLN A 112 1.27 -14.84 -17.70
C GLN A 112 -0.22 -15.19 -17.51
N SER A 113 -0.87 -14.52 -16.57
CA SER A 113 -2.27 -14.72 -16.20
C SER A 113 -3.18 -13.81 -17.02
N THR A 114 -4.30 -14.36 -17.50
CA THR A 114 -5.31 -13.58 -18.23
C THR A 114 -6.20 -12.80 -17.26
N SER A 115 -6.83 -11.72 -17.74
CA SER A 115 -7.82 -10.95 -16.97
C SER A 115 -8.96 -11.82 -16.43
N LEU A 116 -9.40 -12.82 -17.22
CA LEU A 116 -10.44 -13.76 -16.83
C LEU A 116 -9.99 -14.67 -15.67
N TRP A 117 -8.77 -15.20 -15.71
CA TRP A 117 -8.25 -16.03 -14.62
C TRP A 117 -8.05 -15.22 -13.34
N LEU A 118 -7.59 -13.97 -13.44
CA LEU A 118 -7.41 -13.09 -12.29
C LEU A 118 -8.74 -12.78 -11.60
N ALA A 119 -9.80 -12.56 -12.39
CA ALA A 119 -11.14 -12.31 -11.88
C ALA A 119 -11.77 -13.52 -11.16
N THR A 120 -11.30 -14.74 -11.39
CA THR A 120 -11.79 -15.95 -10.71
C THR A 120 -10.99 -16.32 -9.46
N GLN A 121 -9.95 -15.57 -9.11
CA GLN A 121 -9.11 -15.91 -7.96
C GLN A 121 -9.89 -15.75 -6.64
N PRO A 122 -9.92 -16.80 -5.79
CA PRO A 122 -10.64 -16.74 -4.53
C PRO A 122 -9.94 -15.76 -3.58
N GLY A 123 -10.71 -14.82 -3.04
CA GLY A 123 -10.37 -14.10 -1.82
C GLY A 123 -9.70 -12.74 -1.97
N ASP A 124 -8.98 -12.44 -3.05
CA ASP A 124 -8.53 -11.08 -3.37
C ASP A 124 -7.81 -11.02 -4.73
N GLU A 125 -8.39 -10.44 -5.78
CA GLU A 125 -7.69 -10.19 -7.06
C GLU A 125 -6.36 -9.44 -6.86
N LYS A 126 -6.28 -8.60 -5.80
CA LYS A 126 -5.05 -7.90 -5.40
C LYS A 126 -3.95 -8.86 -4.97
N ALA A 127 -4.29 -9.95 -4.28
CA ALA A 127 -3.29 -10.91 -3.78
C ALA A 127 -2.62 -11.67 -4.92
N ALA A 128 -3.37 -12.05 -5.95
CA ALA A 128 -2.83 -12.73 -7.13
C ALA A 128 -1.89 -11.80 -7.92
N VAL A 129 -2.36 -10.59 -8.25
CA VAL A 129 -1.58 -9.55 -8.94
C VAL A 129 -0.31 -9.21 -8.17
N LEU A 130 -0.44 -8.94 -6.87
CA LEU A 130 0.66 -8.57 -6.01
C LEU A 130 1.68 -9.71 -5.86
N GLY A 131 1.19 -10.96 -5.75
CA GLY A 131 2.02 -12.15 -5.65
C GLY A 131 2.97 -12.29 -6.85
N GLU A 132 2.47 -12.07 -8.07
CA GLU A 132 3.29 -12.11 -9.29
C GLU A 132 4.35 -11.00 -9.32
N ILE A 133 3.96 -9.75 -9.01
CA ILE A 133 4.88 -8.59 -9.00
C ILE A 133 5.99 -8.81 -7.97
N MET A 134 5.63 -9.21 -6.74
CA MET A 134 6.57 -9.41 -5.64
C MET A 134 7.50 -10.60 -5.90
N ALA A 135 7.00 -11.69 -6.48
CA ALA A 135 7.82 -12.83 -6.87
C ALA A 135 8.88 -12.42 -7.92
N ALA A 136 8.50 -11.63 -8.92
CA ALA A 136 9.44 -11.13 -9.91
C ALA A 136 10.49 -10.18 -9.32
N GLN A 137 10.10 -9.36 -8.34
CA GLN A 137 11.01 -8.47 -7.61
C GLN A 137 11.84 -9.17 -6.51
N ARG A 138 11.57 -10.46 -6.25
CA ARG A 138 12.20 -11.25 -5.18
C ARG A 138 12.04 -10.61 -3.80
N VAL A 139 10.87 -10.04 -3.55
CA VAL A 139 10.49 -9.46 -2.26
C VAL A 139 9.35 -10.26 -1.63
N SER A 140 9.31 -10.24 -0.32
CA SER A 140 8.26 -10.82 0.50
C SER A 140 7.42 -9.72 1.17
N ARG A 141 6.30 -10.08 1.81
CA ARG A 141 5.49 -9.13 2.57
C ARG A 141 6.24 -8.49 3.74
N SER A 142 7.31 -9.11 4.23
CA SER A 142 8.09 -8.58 5.35
C SER A 142 9.16 -7.59 4.91
N ASN A 143 9.59 -7.64 3.63
CA ASN A 143 10.70 -6.83 3.13
C ASN A 143 10.35 -5.96 1.90
N ALA A 144 9.09 -5.94 1.47
CA ALA A 144 8.62 -5.10 0.38
C ALA A 144 8.90 -3.60 0.68
N PRO A 145 9.65 -2.90 -0.18
CA PRO A 145 9.99 -1.50 0.03
C PRO A 145 8.93 -0.55 -0.55
N TYR A 146 7.77 -1.07 -0.96
CA TYR A 146 6.79 -0.33 -1.75
C TYR A 146 5.35 -0.46 -1.25
N VAL A 147 4.59 0.62 -1.49
CA VAL A 147 3.15 0.57 -1.71
C VAL A 147 2.92 0.46 -3.22
N TYR A 148 2.29 -0.60 -3.69
CA TYR A 148 2.08 -0.84 -5.11
C TYR A 148 0.81 -0.13 -5.58
N LEU A 149 0.95 0.90 -6.42
CA LEU A 149 -0.18 1.47 -7.15
C LEU A 149 -0.27 0.76 -8.50
N VAL A 150 -1.15 -0.23 -8.58
CA VAL A 150 -1.31 -1.08 -9.76
C VAL A 150 -2.49 -0.58 -10.59
N VAL A 151 -2.21 -0.25 -11.84
CA VAL A 151 -3.20 0.09 -12.86
C VAL A 151 -3.22 -1.03 -13.90
N ALA A 152 -4.25 -1.86 -13.88
CA ALA A 152 -4.36 -2.98 -14.79
C ALA A 152 -4.89 -2.54 -16.16
N THR A 153 -4.22 -2.96 -17.23
CA THR A 153 -4.68 -2.75 -18.61
C THR A 153 -5.69 -3.81 -19.01
N GLY A 154 -6.54 -3.50 -19.98
CA GLY A 154 -7.43 -4.49 -20.59
C GLY A 154 -8.83 -4.53 -19.98
N GLY A 155 -9.83 -4.27 -20.83
CA GLY A 155 -11.26 -4.43 -20.51
C GLY A 155 -11.70 -3.81 -19.18
N SER A 156 -12.56 -4.56 -18.48
CA SER A 156 -13.16 -4.18 -17.20
C SER A 156 -12.43 -4.79 -15.98
N PHE A 157 -11.16 -5.19 -16.11
CA PHE A 157 -10.36 -5.73 -15.02
C PHE A 157 -9.46 -4.63 -14.39
N PRO A 158 -9.35 -4.54 -13.05
CA PRO A 158 -10.20 -5.17 -12.06
C PRO A 158 -11.66 -4.72 -12.19
N SER A 159 -12.59 -5.57 -11.75
CA SER A 159 -14.03 -5.24 -11.75
C SER A 159 -14.39 -4.13 -10.76
N SER A 160 -13.52 -3.88 -9.79
CA SER A 160 -13.66 -2.84 -8.78
C SER A 160 -12.32 -2.21 -8.45
N VAL A 161 -12.37 -0.93 -8.10
CA VAL A 161 -11.20 -0.24 -7.52
C VAL A 161 -11.11 -0.66 -6.06
N SER A 162 -9.93 -1.12 -5.63
CA SER A 162 -9.74 -1.55 -4.25
C SER A 162 -8.30 -1.42 -3.76
N ALA A 163 -8.14 -1.21 -2.46
CA ALA A 163 -6.83 -1.09 -1.84
C ALA A 163 -6.82 -1.59 -0.40
N ARG A 164 -5.63 -1.95 0.10
CA ARG A 164 -5.40 -2.38 1.49
C ARG A 164 -3.91 -2.47 1.83
N PRO A 165 -3.53 -2.47 3.12
CA PRO A 165 -2.19 -2.82 3.55
C PRO A 165 -1.88 -4.31 3.31
N ILE A 166 -0.62 -4.64 3.02
CA ILE A 166 -0.16 -6.04 2.87
C ILE A 166 -0.13 -6.73 4.24
N ASN A 167 0.41 -6.04 5.25
CA ASN A 167 0.61 -6.60 6.59
C ASN A 167 -0.55 -6.34 7.57
N GLY A 168 -1.64 -5.74 7.10
CA GLY A 168 -2.74 -5.31 7.97
C GLY A 168 -2.44 -4.03 8.76
N GLY A 169 -3.41 -3.59 9.57
CA GLY A 169 -3.33 -2.39 10.40
C GLY A 169 -2.98 -1.12 9.63
N HIS A 170 -2.23 -0.21 10.24
CA HIS A 170 -1.77 1.05 9.63
C HIS A 170 -0.54 0.89 8.72
N ASN A 171 -0.42 -0.26 8.06
CA ASN A 171 0.64 -0.60 7.11
C ASN A 171 2.07 -0.56 7.69
N ASN A 172 2.54 -1.71 8.18
CA ASN A 172 3.90 -1.90 8.72
C ASN A 172 4.91 -2.52 7.73
N GLY A 173 4.63 -2.56 6.41
CA GLY A 173 5.56 -3.16 5.44
C GLY A 173 5.06 -3.26 3.99
N GLY A 174 4.29 -2.28 3.53
CA GLY A 174 3.79 -2.17 2.16
C GLY A 174 2.26 -2.27 2.04
N GLY A 175 1.75 -1.82 0.90
CA GLY A 175 0.31 -1.77 0.58
C GLY A 175 0.08 -2.03 -0.90
N ILE A 176 -1.18 -2.20 -1.30
CA ILE A 176 -1.56 -2.24 -2.71
C ILE A 176 -2.84 -1.42 -2.91
N ALA A 177 -2.87 -0.65 -4.00
CA ALA A 177 -4.06 -0.10 -4.61
C ALA A 177 -4.16 -0.65 -6.03
N LEU A 178 -5.28 -1.28 -6.38
CA LEU A 178 -5.53 -1.88 -7.68
C LEU A 178 -6.68 -1.13 -8.36
N MET A 179 -6.39 -0.59 -9.54
CA MET A 179 -7.29 0.25 -10.33
C MET A 179 -7.31 -0.20 -11.78
N ASN A 180 -8.37 0.13 -12.53
CA ASN A 180 -8.48 -0.14 -13.96
C ASN A 180 -7.89 1.02 -14.78
N ALA A 181 -7.15 0.71 -15.85
CA ALA A 181 -6.51 1.70 -16.72
C ALA A 181 -7.50 2.59 -17.49
N GLY A 182 -8.67 2.05 -17.88
CA GLY A 182 -9.76 2.82 -18.46
C GLY A 182 -10.35 3.85 -17.49
N GLY A 183 -9.96 3.79 -16.22
CA GLY A 183 -10.26 4.83 -15.24
C GLY A 183 -9.40 6.08 -15.36
N LEU A 184 -8.20 6.02 -15.92
CA LEU A 184 -7.20 7.11 -15.86
C LEU A 184 -7.71 8.45 -16.40
N GLU A 185 -8.50 8.41 -17.48
CA GLU A 185 -9.01 9.62 -18.14
C GLU A 185 -10.36 10.09 -17.56
N ARG A 186 -10.94 9.36 -16.61
CA ARG A 186 -12.24 9.70 -16.02
C ARG A 186 -12.09 10.83 -15.01
N ASP A 187 -13.13 11.65 -14.94
CA ASP A 187 -13.21 12.80 -14.04
C ASP A 187 -12.89 12.43 -12.58
N ASP A 188 -13.39 11.28 -12.11
CA ASP A 188 -13.30 10.84 -10.72
C ASP A 188 -12.03 10.06 -10.35
N PHE A 189 -11.12 9.81 -11.30
CA PHE A 189 -9.91 9.03 -11.06
C PHE A 189 -9.07 9.60 -9.91
N GLN A 190 -8.87 10.92 -9.89
CA GLN A 190 -8.01 11.57 -8.90
C GLN A 190 -8.57 11.50 -7.47
N SER A 191 -9.90 11.54 -7.30
CA SER A 191 -10.55 11.32 -6.00
C SER A 191 -10.41 9.87 -5.55
N ALA A 192 -10.63 8.92 -6.47
CA ALA A 192 -10.48 7.50 -6.20
C ALA A 192 -9.04 7.16 -5.82
N LEU A 193 -8.05 7.66 -6.57
CA LEU A 193 -6.63 7.46 -6.30
C LEU A 193 -6.25 7.92 -4.89
N GLN A 194 -6.67 9.12 -4.48
CA GLN A 194 -6.37 9.64 -3.14
C GLN A 194 -6.95 8.72 -2.05
N ARG A 195 -8.19 8.28 -2.20
CA ARG A 195 -8.83 7.38 -1.23
C ARG A 195 -8.16 6.00 -1.19
N GLU A 196 -7.89 5.41 -2.34
CA GLU A 196 -7.26 4.09 -2.42
C GLU A 196 -5.82 4.09 -1.89
N LEU A 197 -5.06 5.15 -2.13
CA LEU A 197 -3.76 5.32 -1.48
C LEU A 197 -3.94 5.39 0.05
N GLY A 198 -5.00 6.03 0.55
CA GLY A 198 -5.32 6.05 1.98
C GLY A 198 -5.51 4.65 2.53
N HIS A 199 -6.32 3.83 1.87
CA HIS A 199 -6.47 2.41 2.22
C HIS A 199 -5.15 1.63 2.13
N ALA A 200 -4.35 1.84 1.09
CA ALA A 200 -3.04 1.22 0.96
C ALA A 200 -2.08 1.66 2.08
N PHE A 201 -2.21 2.88 2.58
CA PHE A 201 -1.49 3.38 3.76
C PHE A 201 -2.09 2.91 5.10
N GLY A 202 -3.22 2.19 5.08
CA GLY A 202 -3.85 1.60 6.25
C GLY A 202 -4.93 2.46 6.90
N LEU A 203 -5.51 3.41 6.16
CA LEU A 203 -6.72 4.14 6.58
C LEU A 203 -7.98 3.35 6.27
N LEU A 204 -8.95 3.40 7.16
CA LEU A 204 -10.25 2.76 6.98
C LEU A 204 -11.22 3.71 6.27
N SER A 205 -12.26 3.14 5.66
CA SER A 205 -13.40 3.92 5.18
C SER A 205 -14.13 4.58 6.35
N VAL A 206 -14.72 5.76 6.11
CA VAL A 206 -15.29 6.59 7.17
C VAL A 206 -16.47 5.96 7.93
N ASP A 207 -17.18 5.02 7.31
CA ASP A 207 -18.24 4.21 7.93
C ASP A 207 -17.73 3.32 9.06
N GLN A 208 -16.45 2.92 9.02
CA GLN A 208 -15.82 2.15 10.09
C GLN A 208 -15.67 2.96 11.38
N TYR A 209 -15.81 4.29 11.31
CA TYR A 209 -15.91 5.19 12.46
C TYR A 209 -17.36 5.58 12.79
N GLY A 210 -18.31 5.21 11.94
CA GLY A 210 -19.73 5.57 12.03
C GLY A 210 -20.13 6.86 11.31
N TYR A 211 -19.26 7.40 10.42
CA TYR A 211 -19.60 8.55 9.59
C TYR A 211 -20.29 8.13 8.29
N SER A 212 -21.04 9.04 7.67
CA SER A 212 -21.65 8.80 6.35
C SER A 212 -20.59 8.78 5.24
N THR A 213 -20.56 7.71 4.45
CA THR A 213 -19.67 7.61 3.27
C THR A 213 -20.05 8.60 2.18
N SER A 214 -21.28 9.07 2.09
CA SER A 214 -21.72 10.00 1.04
C SER A 214 -21.70 11.47 1.44
N ALA A 215 -21.57 11.77 2.74
CA ALA A 215 -21.67 13.14 3.26
C ALA A 215 -20.48 13.59 4.12
N SER A 216 -19.61 12.67 4.56
CA SER A 216 -18.42 13.03 5.33
C SER A 216 -17.52 13.98 4.53
N PRO A 217 -16.85 14.96 5.17
CA PRO A 217 -15.89 15.83 4.52
C PRO A 217 -14.52 15.14 4.30
N SER A 218 -14.32 13.96 4.88
CA SER A 218 -13.06 13.21 4.77
C SER A 218 -12.79 12.76 3.34
N PHE A 219 -11.52 12.77 2.93
CA PHE A 219 -11.08 12.22 1.65
C PHE A 219 -11.20 10.69 1.58
N MET A 220 -11.37 10.02 2.73
CA MET A 220 -11.68 8.59 2.83
C MET A 220 -13.17 8.28 2.62
N SER A 221 -13.98 9.28 2.21
CA SER A 221 -15.39 9.11 1.88
C SER A 221 -15.64 8.96 0.37
N ASN A 222 -16.87 8.61 0.01
CA ASN A 222 -17.41 8.61 -1.36
C ASN A 222 -18.29 9.85 -1.62
N ASN A 223 -18.06 10.95 -0.89
CA ASN A 223 -18.87 12.15 -1.03
C ASN A 223 -18.72 12.75 -2.44
N PRO A 224 -19.79 12.80 -3.25
CA PRO A 224 -19.71 13.23 -4.65
C PRO A 224 -19.30 14.70 -4.79
N ARG A 225 -19.43 15.51 -3.73
CA ARG A 225 -18.98 16.90 -3.73
C ARG A 225 -17.46 17.02 -3.85
N HIS A 226 -16.71 16.01 -3.44
CA HIS A 226 -15.24 15.98 -3.50
C HIS A 226 -14.70 15.41 -4.81
N ARG A 227 -15.57 15.13 -5.78
CA ARG A 227 -15.17 14.57 -7.08
C ARG A 227 -14.33 15.58 -7.85
N TRP A 228 -13.15 15.14 -8.27
CA TRP A 228 -12.27 15.88 -9.17
C TRP A 228 -12.82 15.85 -10.60
N ASN A 229 -12.23 16.64 -11.49
CA ASN A 229 -12.44 16.52 -12.92
C ASN A 229 -11.08 16.26 -13.60
N GLY A 230 -10.69 14.99 -13.64
CA GLY A 230 -9.38 14.55 -14.09
C GLY A 230 -8.32 15.10 -13.15
N LEU A 231 -7.46 15.99 -13.65
CA LEU A 231 -6.44 16.68 -12.86
C LEU A 231 -6.91 18.01 -12.24
N ALA A 232 -8.14 18.46 -12.53
CA ALA A 232 -8.68 19.68 -11.96
C ALA A 232 -9.32 19.42 -10.59
N PRO A 233 -9.01 20.25 -9.57
CA PRO A 233 -9.52 20.07 -8.22
C PRO A 233 -11.04 20.21 -8.15
N SER A 234 -11.64 19.50 -7.20
CA SER A 234 -13.04 19.72 -6.84
C SER A 234 -13.27 21.15 -6.32
N PRO A 235 -14.40 21.80 -6.64
CA PRO A 235 -14.81 23.07 -6.01
C PRO A 235 -15.00 22.97 -4.49
N VAL A 236 -15.23 21.76 -3.97
CA VAL A 236 -15.32 21.46 -2.54
C VAL A 236 -14.29 20.39 -2.23
N PRO A 237 -13.00 20.74 -2.03
CA PRO A 237 -11.97 19.77 -1.74
C PRO A 237 -12.29 18.97 -0.47
N ALA A 238 -12.03 17.67 -0.49
CA ALA A 238 -12.04 16.87 0.72
C ALA A 238 -10.96 17.35 1.70
N ILE A 239 -11.11 16.99 2.97
CA ILE A 239 -10.12 17.22 4.03
C ILE A 239 -9.66 15.89 4.64
N ALA A 240 -8.57 15.90 5.41
CA ALA A 240 -8.27 14.81 6.33
C ALA A 240 -8.91 15.12 7.68
N ILE A 241 -9.82 14.25 8.13
CA ILE A 241 -10.42 14.38 9.47
C ILE A 241 -9.44 13.88 10.54
N PRO A 242 -9.67 14.16 11.83
CA PRO A 242 -8.78 13.74 12.91
C PRO A 242 -8.44 12.23 12.90
N GLU A 243 -9.39 11.36 12.56
CA GLU A 243 -9.16 9.92 12.42
C GLU A 243 -8.19 9.58 11.27
N ASP A 244 -8.31 10.25 10.12
CA ASP A 244 -7.42 10.07 8.98
C ASP A 244 -5.99 10.47 9.36
N LEU A 245 -5.84 11.63 10.01
CA LEU A 245 -4.54 12.15 10.46
C LEU A 245 -3.92 11.23 11.52
N ARG A 246 -4.72 10.73 12.48
CA ARG A 246 -4.23 9.74 13.44
C ARG A 246 -3.75 8.49 12.72
N GLY A 247 -4.53 7.96 11.78
CA GLY A 247 -4.19 6.80 10.96
C GLY A 247 -2.87 6.97 10.18
N LEU A 248 -2.72 8.08 9.47
CA LEU A 248 -1.51 8.39 8.69
C LEU A 248 -0.28 8.48 9.59
N SER A 249 -0.40 9.04 10.80
CA SER A 249 0.71 9.15 11.75
C SER A 249 1.23 7.80 12.27
N MET A 250 0.46 6.73 12.12
CA MET A 250 0.86 5.38 12.51
C MET A 250 1.65 4.65 11.42
N ASN A 251 1.56 5.09 10.16
CA ASN A 251 2.35 4.54 9.06
C ASN A 251 3.73 5.21 8.97
N ARG A 252 4.62 4.84 9.90
CA ARG A 252 5.96 5.43 10.02
C ARG A 252 6.89 5.14 8.85
N LEU A 253 6.60 4.10 8.05
CA LEU A 253 7.39 3.80 6.86
C LEU A 253 7.03 4.72 5.69
N ALA A 254 5.77 5.14 5.55
CA ALA A 254 5.38 6.08 4.49
C ALA A 254 5.58 7.55 4.90
N PHE A 255 5.29 7.87 6.17
CA PHE A 255 5.27 9.23 6.74
C PHE A 255 6.14 9.35 8.00
N PRO A 256 7.47 9.16 7.91
CA PRO A 256 8.34 9.14 9.07
C PRO A 256 8.35 10.45 9.86
N ASN A 257 8.11 11.59 9.20
CA ASN A 257 8.19 12.92 9.80
C ASN A 257 6.83 13.46 10.26
N PHE A 258 5.75 12.73 10.00
CA PHE A 258 4.41 13.14 10.41
C PHE A 258 4.06 12.56 11.78
N SER A 259 3.59 13.43 12.67
CA SER A 259 3.06 13.03 13.98
C SER A 259 1.76 13.79 14.24
N TYR A 260 0.75 13.04 14.70
CA TYR A 260 -0.53 13.57 15.13
C TYR A 260 -0.36 14.36 16.45
N ARG A 261 -0.90 15.58 16.50
CA ARG A 261 -0.75 16.51 17.63
C ARG A 261 -2.11 17.00 18.12
N LEU A 262 -2.14 17.61 19.30
CA LEU A 262 -3.39 18.11 19.91
C LEU A 262 -4.12 19.14 19.03
N TYR A 263 -3.39 20.00 18.31
CA TYR A 263 -4.02 20.97 17.41
C TYR A 263 -4.64 20.34 16.15
N ASP A 264 -4.37 19.06 15.86
CA ASP A 264 -5.03 18.32 14.77
C ASP A 264 -6.45 17.88 15.18
N LEU A 265 -6.83 18.09 16.46
CA LEU A 265 -8.16 17.83 17.00
C LEU A 265 -8.91 19.16 17.19
N PRO A 266 -9.95 19.45 16.39
CA PRO A 266 -10.77 20.64 16.58
C PRO A 266 -11.39 20.70 17.98
N SER A 267 -11.59 21.90 18.51
CA SER A 267 -12.24 22.07 19.82
C SER A 267 -13.63 21.42 19.84
N GLY A 268 -13.91 20.64 20.88
CA GLY A 268 -15.16 19.88 21.04
C GLY A 268 -15.28 18.62 20.17
N TYR A 269 -14.27 18.31 19.35
CA TYR A 269 -14.30 17.10 18.51
C TYR A 269 -14.07 15.83 19.34
N ILE A 270 -14.96 14.84 19.18
CA ILE A 270 -14.84 13.53 19.82
C ILE A 270 -14.30 12.53 18.81
N ILE A 271 -13.03 12.16 18.96
CA ILE A 271 -12.39 11.17 18.09
C ILE A 271 -13.03 9.80 18.28
N ARG A 272 -13.39 9.15 17.16
CA ARG A 272 -13.97 7.81 17.17
C ARG A 272 -12.88 6.74 17.25
N ARG A 273 -13.24 5.60 17.86
CA ARG A 273 -12.39 4.40 17.85
C ARG A 273 -12.64 3.61 16.57
N GLU A 274 -11.59 2.96 16.08
CA GLU A 274 -11.66 2.03 14.96
C GLU A 274 -12.47 0.80 15.36
N ARG A 275 -13.37 0.36 14.48
CA ARG A 275 -14.19 -0.84 14.72
C ARG A 275 -13.51 -2.11 14.24
N CYS A 276 -12.79 -2.06 13.12
CA CYS A 276 -12.17 -3.23 12.51
C CYS A 276 -10.89 -2.86 11.76
N PRO A 277 -9.69 -3.11 12.31
CA PRO A 277 -8.45 -2.89 11.57
C PRO A 277 -8.33 -3.90 10.42
N TYR A 278 -7.61 -3.55 9.34
CA TYR A 278 -7.36 -4.48 8.24
C TYR A 278 -6.62 -5.73 8.74
N PRO A 279 -7.12 -6.95 8.45
CA PRO A 279 -6.32 -8.14 8.64
C PRO A 279 -5.17 -8.15 7.61
N PRO A 280 -4.07 -8.85 7.93
CA PRO A 280 -3.07 -9.24 6.95
C PRO A 280 -3.69 -9.77 5.65
N MET A 281 -3.08 -9.42 4.51
CA MET A 281 -3.47 -10.02 3.23
C MET A 281 -3.01 -11.48 3.18
N GLU A 282 -3.89 -12.34 2.69
CA GLU A 282 -3.55 -13.72 2.33
C GLU A 282 -2.92 -13.70 0.94
N LEU A 283 -1.59 -13.74 0.89
CA LEU A 283 -0.86 -13.94 -0.35
C LEU A 283 -0.89 -15.45 -0.65
N GLY A 284 -1.51 -15.84 -1.76
CA GLY A 284 -1.80 -17.24 -2.09
C GLY A 284 -0.57 -18.18 -2.12
N PRO A 285 -0.78 -19.50 -2.27
CA PRO A 285 0.26 -20.52 -2.07
C PRO A 285 1.45 -20.44 -3.03
N HIS A 286 1.33 -19.73 -4.16
CA HIS A 286 2.46 -19.47 -5.07
C HIS A 286 3.50 -18.51 -4.47
N PHE A 287 3.16 -17.82 -3.38
CA PHE A 287 4.07 -17.04 -2.56
C PHE A 287 4.86 -17.94 -1.60
N ILE A 288 5.50 -19.00 -2.12
CA ILE A 288 6.43 -19.78 -1.31
C ILE A 288 7.69 -18.94 -1.14
N GLN A 289 7.86 -18.44 0.08
CA GLN A 289 9.09 -17.86 0.62
C GLN A 289 10.29 -18.73 0.21
N ARG A 290 11.04 -18.29 -0.80
CA ARG A 290 12.41 -18.75 -1.03
C ARG A 290 13.37 -17.74 -0.45
#